data_AF-I8TZ08-F1
#
_entry.id   AF-I8TZ08-F1
#
_cell.length_a   1.000
_cell.length_b   1.000
_cell.length_c   1.000
_cell.angle_alpha   90.00
_cell.angle_beta   90.00
_cell.angle_gamma   90.00
#
_symmetry.space_group_name_H-M   'P 1'
#
loop_
_entity.id
_entity.type
_entity.pdbx_description
1 polymer ?
#
loop_
_entity_poly.entity_id
_entity_poly.type
_entity_poly.pdbx_seq_one_letter_code
_entity_poly.pdbx_strand_id
1 'polypeptide(L)' 'MPEIEEILNKVEELREKLNKLAQNKNEKLTDPKIIAVSRELDVLLNTYHKLMTNKMIKFRSK' A
#
# COMPACT_ATOMS: atom_id res chain seq x y z
N MET A 1 -3.91 14.47 8.60
CA MET A 1 -2.47 14.39 8.94
C MET A 1 -1.79 14.22 7.62
N PRO A 2 -1.02 15.21 7.14
CA PRO A 2 -0.52 15.22 5.77
C PRO A 2 0.21 13.91 5.43
N GLU A 3 1.03 13.41 6.34
CA GLU A 3 1.78 12.14 6.17
C GLU A 3 0.89 10.90 5.98
N ILE A 4 -0.26 10.81 6.65
CA ILE A 4 -1.19 9.68 6.49
C ILE A 4 -1.92 9.77 5.15
N GLU A 5 -2.31 10.99 4.76
CA GLU A 5 -2.97 11.26 3.48
C GLU A 5 -2.03 10.96 2.29
N GLU A 6 -0.76 11.32 2.40
CA GLU A 6 0.26 11.00 1.38
C GLU A 6 0.46 9.49 1.22
N ILE A 7 0.46 8.74 2.33
CA ILE A 7 0.55 7.27 2.28
C ILE A 7 -0.70 6.68 1.62
N LEU A 8 -1.89 7.16 1.96
CA LEU A 8 -3.15 6.69 1.37
C LEU A 8 -3.22 6.99 -0.13
N ASN A 9 -2.78 8.17 -0.56
CA ASN A 9 -2.71 8.51 -1.98
C ASN A 9 -1.77 7.55 -2.74
N LYS A 10 -0.57 7.29 -2.21
CA LYS A 10 0.37 6.33 -2.82
C LYS A 10 -0.18 4.90 -2.84
N VAL A 11 -0.89 4.48 -1.80
CA VAL A 11 -1.56 3.18 -1.75
C VAL A 11 -2.59 3.07 -2.88
N GLU A 12 -3.39 4.11 -3.11
CA GLU A 12 -4.40 4.09 -4.16
C GLU A 12 -3.78 4.12 -5.57
N GLU A 13 -2.75 4.93 -5.79
CA GLU A 13 -1.99 4.93 -7.06
C GLU A 13 -1.40 3.55 -7.38
N LEU A 14 -0.78 2.90 -6.40
CA LEU A 14 -0.20 1.56 -6.59
C LEU A 14 -1.27 0.48 -6.77
N ARG A 15 -2.41 0.61 -6.09
CA ARG A 15 -3.55 -0.30 -6.26
C ARG A 15 -4.13 -0.20 -7.67
N GLU A 16 -4.30 1.00 -8.20
CA GLU A 16 -4.72 1.20 -9.59
C GLU A 16 -3.71 0.63 -10.58
N LYS A 17 -2.42 0.87 -10.36
CA LYS A 17 -1.35 0.35 -11.20
C LYS A 17 -1.33 -1.18 -11.20
N LEU A 18 -1.45 -1.80 -10.03
CA LEU A 18 -1.49 -3.25 -9.89
C LEU A 18 -2.72 -3.85 -10.57
N ASN A 19 -3.90 -3.23 -10.42
CA ASN A 19 -5.13 -3.67 -11.09
C ASN A 19 -5.02 -3.57 -12.62
N LYS A 20 -4.44 -2.49 -13.15
CA LYS A 20 -4.19 -2.33 -14.59
C LYS A 20 -3.25 -3.42 -15.12
N LEU A 21 -2.19 -3.73 -14.37
CA LEU A 21 -1.26 -4.81 -14.72
C LEU A 21 -1.93 -6.18 -14.66
N ALA A 22 -2.73 -6.46 -13.63
CA ALA A 22 -3.44 -7.72 -13.44
C ALA A 22 -4.57 -7.95 -14.47
N GLN A 23 -5.19 -6.87 -14.97
CA GLN A 23 -6.21 -6.94 -16.03
C GLN A 23 -5.63 -7.15 -17.43
N ASN A 24 -4.32 -6.94 -17.61
CA ASN A 24 -3.67 -7.17 -18.88
C ASN A 24 -3.52 -8.67 -19.12
N LYS A 25 -4.28 -9.22 -20.09
CA LYS A 25 -4.31 -10.67 -20.40
C LYS A 25 -2.94 -11.25 -20.79
N ASN A 26 -1.99 -10.40 -21.16
CA ASN A 26 -0.65 -10.81 -21.56
C ASN A 26 0.35 -10.84 -20.38
N GLU A 27 0.00 -10.21 -19.25
CA GLU A 27 0.86 -10.11 -18.08
C GLU A 27 0.44 -11.18 -17.06
N LYS A 28 1.37 -12.06 -16.69
CA LYS A 28 1.09 -13.08 -15.67
C LYS A 28 1.17 -12.43 -14.29
N LEU A 29 0.30 -12.82 -13.36
CA LEU A 29 0.39 -12.38 -11.96
C LEU A 29 1.72 -12.74 -11.29
N THR A 30 2.45 -13.71 -11.84
CA THR A 30 3.79 -14.11 -11.41
C THR A 30 4.91 -13.29 -12.08
N ASP A 31 4.57 -12.31 -12.92
CA ASP A 31 5.57 -11.45 -13.54
C ASP A 31 6.33 -10.68 -12.45
N PRO A 32 7.68 -10.63 -12.50
CA PRO A 32 8.48 -9.93 -11.51
C PRO A 32 8.06 -8.47 -11.28
N LYS A 33 7.55 -7.79 -12.31
CA LYS A 33 7.06 -6.41 -12.21
C LYS A 33 5.79 -6.32 -11.38
N ILE A 34 4.85 -7.24 -11.57
CA ILE A 34 3.60 -7.30 -10.79
C ILE A 34 3.92 -7.63 -9.33
N ILE A 35 4.81 -8.61 -9.11
CA ILE A 35 5.27 -8.98 -7.77
C ILE A 35 5.95 -7.79 -7.07
N ALA A 36 6.78 -7.03 -7.79
CA ALA A 36 7.45 -5.85 -7.25
C ALA A 36 6.44 -4.77 -6.81
N VAL A 37 5.48 -4.43 -7.68
CA VAL A 37 4.41 -3.47 -7.37
C VAL A 37 3.55 -3.95 -6.20
N SER A 38 3.22 -5.25 -6.15
CA SER A 38 2.46 -5.84 -5.05
C SER A 38 3.21 -5.78 -3.72
N ARG A 39 4.54 -6.00 -3.71
CA ARG A 39 5.37 -5.86 -2.51
C ARG A 39 5.46 -4.41 -2.04
N GLU A 40 5.58 -3.48 -2.97
CA GLU A 40 5.65 -2.05 -2.64
C GLU A 40 4.35 -1.57 -1.97
N LEU A 41 3.21 -2.00 -2.51
CA LEU A 41 1.90 -1.76 -1.91
C LEU A 41 1.79 -2.35 -0.50
N ASP A 42 2.27 -3.59 -0.30
CA ASP A 42 2.25 -4.25 1.01
C ASP A 42 3.10 -3.50 2.06
N VAL A 43 4.27 -3.01 1.68
CA VAL A 43 5.13 -2.20 2.56
C VAL A 43 4.44 -0.89 2.99
N LEU A 44 3.76 -0.22 2.07
CA LEU A 44 3.03 1.01 2.36
C LEU A 44 1.83 0.76 3.28
N LEU A 45 1.06 -0.30 3.03
CA LEU A 45 -0.05 -0.72 3.90
C LEU A 45 0.44 -1.06 5.31
N ASN A 46 1.55 -1.79 5.42
CA ASN A 46 2.17 -2.08 6.71
C ASN A 46 2.65 -0.82 7.43
N THR A 47 3.16 0.17 6.69
CA THR A 47 3.59 1.46 7.25
C THR A 47 2.40 2.25 7.76
N TYR A 48 1.32 2.34 6.98
CA TYR A 48 0.06 2.93 7.38
C TYR A 48 -0.50 2.27 8.65
N HIS A 49 -0.52 0.93 8.67
CA HIS A 49 -1.02 0.17 9.81
C HIS A 49 -0.19 0.45 11.08
N LYS A 50 1.15 0.45 10.99
CA LYS A 50 2.04 0.81 12.10
C LYS A 50 1.79 2.23 12.61
N LEU A 51 1.63 3.21 11.73
CA LEU A 51 1.32 4.60 12.13
C LEU A 51 -0.01 4.68 12.88
N MET A 52 -1.04 3.98 12.39
CA MET A 52 -2.36 3.93 13.03
C MET A 52 -2.32 3.20 14.38
N THR A 53 -1.62 2.07 14.47
CA THR A 53 -1.47 1.30 15.73
C THR A 53 -0.65 2.08 16.76
N ASN A 54 0.48 2.68 16.38
CA ASN A 54 1.28 3.52 17.29
C ASN A 54 0.47 4.72 17.80
N LYS A 55 -0.42 5.27 16.97
CA LYS A 55 -1.33 6.34 17.37
C LYS A 55 -2.39 5.85 18.36
N MET A 56 -2.97 4.66 18.15
CA MET A 56 -3.90 4.06 19.11
C MET A 56 -3.24 3.79 20.48
N ILE A 57 -1.98 3.35 20.50
CA ILE A 57 -1.23 3.13 21.75
C ILE A 57 -0.96 4.46 22.48
N LYS A 58 -0.58 5.52 21.75
CA LYS A 58 -0.41 6.88 22.33
C LYS A 58 -1.71 7.47 22.87
N PHE A 59 -2.87 7.14 22.29
CA PHE A 59 -4.16 7.68 22.71
C PHE A 59 -4.76 6.92 23.91
N ARG A 60 -4.44 5.63 24.09
CA ARG A 60 -4.86 4.82 25.25
C ARG A 60 -4.00 4.99 26.50
N SER A 61 -2.83 5.62 26.37
CA SER A 61 -1.88 5.82 27.48
C SER A 61 -2.00 7.20 28.14
N LYS A 62 -3.14 7.88 27.99
CA LYS A 62 -3.39 9.22 28.53
C LYS A 62 -4.66 9.25 29.35
#